data_AF-A0A418HJD5-F1
#
_entry.id   AF-A0A418HJD5-F1
#
_cell.length_a   1.000
_cell.length_b   1.000
_cell.length_c   1.000
_cell.angle_alpha   90.00
_cell.angle_beta   90.00
_cell.angle_gamma   90.00
#
_symmetry.space_group_name_H-M   'P 1'
#
loop_
_entity.id
_entity.type
_entity.pdbx_description
1 polymer ?
#
loop_
_entity_poly.entity_id
_entity_poly.type
_entity_poly.pdbx_seq_one_letter_code
_entity_poly.pdbx_strand_id
1 'polypeptide(L)'
;GNKSDEAIVEVKDTTPPAAPTVSEVTSESTQVTGTGEPGSTVKVELPDGTELTGVADDQGNYVIDIPANQKFRGGEQLKVTSTDA
;
A
#
# COMPACT_ATOMS: atom_id res chain seq x y z
N GLY A 1 38.08 -25.59 30.45
CA GLY A 1 36.76 -25.91 29.87
C GLY A 1 36.62 -25.14 28.58
N ASN A 2 36.20 -25.78 27.50
CA ASN A 2 36.15 -25.14 26.18
C ASN A 2 34.76 -24.54 25.96
N LYS A 3 34.74 -23.30 25.47
CA LYS A 3 33.53 -22.59 25.08
C LYS A 3 33.33 -22.79 23.58
N SER A 4 32.08 -23.02 23.16
CA SER A 4 31.73 -23.09 21.74
C SER A 4 31.68 -21.69 21.13
N ASP A 5 31.66 -21.65 19.81
CA ASP A 5 31.41 -20.41 19.06
C ASP A 5 29.97 -19.91 19.26
N GLU A 6 29.76 -18.63 18.97
CA GLU A 6 28.46 -17.97 19.07
C GLU A 6 27.59 -18.27 17.84
N ALA A 7 26.28 -18.42 18.05
CA ALA A 7 25.31 -18.51 16.98
C ALA A 7 24.54 -17.19 16.88
N ILE A 8 24.49 -16.61 15.67
CA ILE A 8 23.68 -15.43 15.35
C ILE A 8 22.48 -15.89 14.53
N VAL A 9 21.28 -15.45 14.92
CA VAL A 9 20.03 -15.73 14.22
C VAL A 9 19.30 -14.41 13.99
N GLU A 10 18.93 -14.13 12.75
CA GLU A 10 18.06 -13.01 12.40
C GLU A 10 16.59 -13.43 12.54
N VAL A 11 15.83 -12.63 13.28
CA VAL A 11 14.37 -12.81 13.38
C VAL A 11 13.74 -12.07 12.21
N LYS A 12 12.94 -12.77 11.42
CA LYS A 12 12.17 -12.17 10.32
C LYS A 12 10.88 -11.57 10.86
N ASP A 13 10.52 -10.40 10.35
CA ASP A 13 9.16 -9.89 10.54
C ASP A 13 8.16 -10.77 9.79
N THR A 14 7.03 -11.03 10.43
CA THR A 14 5.93 -11.83 9.91
C THR A 14 4.58 -11.16 10.14
N THR A 15 4.56 -9.95 10.69
CA THR A 15 3.34 -9.21 11.00
C THR A 15 2.94 -8.43 9.75
N PRO A 16 1.80 -8.72 9.11
CA PRO A 16 1.35 -7.90 7.99
C PRO A 16 0.98 -6.49 8.46
N PRO A 17 1.06 -5.48 7.58
CA PRO A 17 0.61 -4.14 7.90
C PRO A 17 -0.89 -4.15 8.13
N ALA A 18 -1.37 -3.14 8.86
CA ALA A 18 -2.79 -2.84 8.90
C ALA A 18 -3.32 -2.55 7.48
N ALA A 19 -4.56 -2.94 7.21
CA ALA A 19 -5.20 -2.63 5.93
C ALA A 19 -5.27 -1.09 5.74
N PRO A 20 -4.92 -0.58 4.55
CA PRO A 20 -5.00 0.86 4.29
C PRO A 20 -6.47 1.30 4.23
N THR A 21 -6.71 2.57 4.55
CA THR A 21 -7.99 3.23 4.33
C THR A 21 -7.96 3.98 3.01
N VAL A 22 -9.12 4.17 2.37
CA VAL A 22 -9.24 4.87 1.10
C VAL A 22 -10.30 5.96 1.25
N SER A 23 -9.99 7.17 0.82
CA SER A 23 -10.97 8.25 0.69
C SER A 23 -11.97 7.94 -0.43
N GLU A 24 -13.07 8.68 -0.49
CA GLU A 24 -14.05 8.49 -1.57
C GLU A 24 -13.41 8.70 -2.95
N VAL A 25 -13.63 7.74 -3.86
CA VAL A 25 -13.20 7.80 -5.26
C VAL A 25 -14.44 7.88 -6.14
N THR A 26 -14.46 8.86 -7.04
CA THR A 26 -15.58 9.15 -7.95
C THR A 26 -15.14 9.07 -9.40
N SER A 27 -16.07 9.22 -10.35
CA SER A 27 -15.75 9.28 -11.79
C SER A 27 -14.82 10.42 -12.18
N GLU A 28 -14.81 11.49 -11.38
CA GLU A 28 -14.00 12.69 -11.62
C GLU A 28 -12.69 12.69 -10.83
N SER A 29 -12.46 11.68 -9.98
CA SER A 29 -11.23 11.59 -9.20
C SER A 29 -10.03 11.39 -10.09
N THR A 30 -9.01 12.22 -9.92
CA THR A 30 -7.70 12.09 -10.59
C THR A 30 -6.66 11.42 -9.71
N GLN A 31 -6.99 11.15 -8.44
CA GLN A 31 -6.10 10.54 -7.46
C GLN A 31 -6.88 9.61 -6.53
N VAL A 32 -6.17 8.60 -6.02
CA VAL A 32 -6.59 7.80 -4.88
C VAL A 32 -5.78 8.27 -3.67
N THR A 33 -6.48 8.73 -2.63
CA THR A 33 -5.87 9.18 -1.38
C THR A 33 -6.36 8.33 -0.22
N GLY A 34 -5.58 8.24 0.84
CA GLY A 34 -5.94 7.45 2.00
C GLY A 34 -4.85 7.42 3.05
N THR A 35 -4.98 6.50 3.99
CA THR A 35 -3.97 6.26 5.02
C THR A 35 -3.49 4.82 5.03
N GLY A 36 -2.21 4.62 5.34
CA GLY A 36 -1.58 3.33 5.56
C GLY A 36 -0.59 3.43 6.72
N GLU A 37 0.13 2.34 6.98
CA GLU A 37 1.24 2.37 7.93
C GLU A 37 2.38 3.26 7.40
N PRO A 38 2.99 4.14 8.21
CA PRO A 38 4.08 5.00 7.73
C PRO A 38 5.22 4.23 7.07
N GLY A 39 5.65 4.68 5.89
CA GLY A 39 6.69 4.03 5.09
C GLY A 39 6.23 2.80 4.30
N SER A 40 5.03 2.27 4.55
CA SER A 40 4.50 1.12 3.80
C SER A 40 4.19 1.47 2.34
N THR A 41 4.36 0.48 1.46
CA THR A 41 3.98 0.59 0.05
C THR A 41 2.51 0.22 -0.13
N VAL A 42 1.72 1.18 -0.58
CA VAL A 42 0.31 0.99 -0.91
C VAL A 42 0.17 0.70 -2.40
N LYS A 43 -0.57 -0.36 -2.72
CA LYS A 43 -0.90 -0.79 -4.08
C LYS A 43 -2.40 -0.69 -4.31
N VAL A 44 -2.78 -0.08 -5.43
CA VAL A 44 -4.16 0.03 -5.90
C VAL A 44 -4.29 -0.74 -7.22
N GLU A 45 -5.15 -1.75 -7.24
CA GLU A 45 -5.55 -2.47 -8.46
C GLU A 45 -6.84 -1.86 -9.00
N LEU A 46 -6.77 -1.33 -10.22
CA LEU A 46 -7.89 -0.80 -10.96
C LEU A 46 -8.76 -1.93 -11.56
N PRO A 47 -10.02 -1.66 -11.95
CA PRO A 47 -10.93 -2.68 -12.47
C PRO A 47 -10.47 -3.35 -13.77
N ASP A 48 -9.60 -2.70 -14.53
CA ASP A 48 -8.99 -3.22 -15.76
C ASP A 48 -7.72 -4.07 -15.50
N GLY A 49 -7.34 -4.22 -14.22
CA GLY A 49 -6.12 -4.91 -13.78
C GLY A 49 -4.88 -4.02 -13.75
N THR A 50 -4.98 -2.73 -14.07
CA THR A 50 -3.85 -1.80 -13.94
C THR A 50 -3.48 -1.65 -12.47
N GLU A 51 -2.19 -1.74 -12.16
CA GLU A 51 -1.68 -1.60 -10.81
C GLU A 51 -0.99 -0.25 -10.65
N LEU A 52 -1.39 0.50 -9.63
CA LEU A 52 -0.78 1.76 -9.23
C LEU A 52 -0.17 1.62 -7.84
N THR A 53 0.91 2.33 -7.57
CA THR A 53 1.63 2.25 -6.29
C THR A 53 1.95 3.64 -5.74
N GLY A 54 1.91 3.77 -4.42
CA GLY A 54 2.38 4.93 -3.67
C GLY A 54 2.99 4.49 -2.34
N VAL A 55 3.72 5.39 -1.69
CA VAL A 55 4.28 5.16 -0.36
C VAL A 55 3.55 6.06 0.62
N ALA A 56 3.17 5.49 1.76
CA ALA A 56 2.63 6.27 2.86
C ALA A 56 3.75 7.10 3.52
N ASP A 57 3.51 8.39 3.70
CA ASP A 57 4.45 9.29 4.35
C ASP A 57 4.65 8.96 5.85
N ASP A 58 5.51 9.69 6.54
CA ASP A 58 5.79 9.48 7.97
C ASP A 58 4.55 9.68 8.88
N GLN A 59 3.50 10.31 8.35
CA GLN A 59 2.21 10.49 9.02
C GLN A 59 1.17 9.44 8.60
N GLY A 60 1.54 8.53 7.69
CA GLY A 60 0.70 7.47 7.15
C GLY A 60 -0.18 7.91 5.98
N ASN A 61 -0.06 9.13 5.45
CA ASN A 61 -0.87 9.57 4.31
C ASN A 61 -0.25 9.12 2.99
N TYR A 62 -1.06 8.68 2.04
CA TYR A 62 -0.59 8.40 0.68
C TYR A 62 -1.46 9.08 -0.37
N VAL A 63 -0.84 9.35 -1.52
CA VAL A 63 -1.48 9.87 -2.72
C VAL A 63 -0.97 9.07 -3.92
N ILE A 64 -1.89 8.57 -4.73
CA ILE A 64 -1.60 7.80 -5.94
C ILE A 64 -2.35 8.43 -7.11
N ASP A 65 -1.62 8.93 -8.10
CA ASP A 65 -2.21 9.53 -9.30
C ASP A 65 -2.88 8.49 -10.19
N ILE A 66 -4.10 8.79 -10.63
CA ILE A 66 -4.84 7.98 -11.59
C ILE A 66 -4.45 8.43 -13.01
N PRO A 67 -4.01 7.51 -13.88
CA PRO A 67 -3.70 7.83 -15.27
C PRO A 67 -4.88 8.50 -15.99
N ALA A 68 -4.63 9.54 -16.79
CA ALA A 68 -5.69 10.32 -17.45
C ALA A 68 -6.56 9.52 -18.45
N ASN A 69 -6.03 8.40 -18.95
CA ASN A 69 -6.75 7.45 -19.80
C ASN A 69 -7.71 6.54 -19.02
N GLN A 70 -7.61 6.48 -17.70
CA GLN A 70 -8.57 5.78 -16.86
C GLN A 70 -9.87 6.59 -16.78
N LYS A 71 -11.00 5.91 -16.95
CA LYS A 71 -12.34 6.49 -16.82
C LYS A 71 -13.20 5.57 -15.98
N PHE A 72 -13.64 6.05 -14.82
CA PHE A 72 -14.65 5.35 -14.03
C PHE A 72 -16.05 5.82 -14.42
N ARG A 73 -17.02 4.93 -14.32
CA ARG A 73 -18.43 5.14 -14.65
C ARG A 73 -19.33 5.06 -13.41
N GLY A 74 -18.78 4.68 -12.26
CA GLY A 74 -19.49 4.47 -11.01
C GLY A 74 -19.86 3.01 -10.81
N GLY A 75 -19.68 2.53 -9.57
CA GLY A 75 -19.94 1.14 -9.17
C GLY A 75 -18.76 0.18 -9.36
N GLU A 76 -17.64 0.66 -9.89
CA GLU A 76 -16.41 -0.13 -9.94
C GLU A 76 -15.81 -0.38 -8.55
N GLN A 77 -15.06 -1.48 -8.43
CA GLN A 77 -14.33 -1.83 -7.22
C GLN A 77 -12.83 -1.67 -7.45
N LEU A 78 -12.19 -0.93 -6.53
CA LEU A 78 -10.75 -0.79 -6.44
C LEU A 78 -10.26 -1.71 -5.32
N LYS A 79 -9.19 -2.48 -5.56
CA LYS A 79 -8.56 -3.25 -4.48
C LYS A 79 -7.35 -2.49 -3.98
N VAL A 80 -7.24 -2.31 -2.68
CA VAL A 80 -6.11 -1.59 -2.07
C VAL A 80 -5.46 -2.49 -1.03
N THR A 81 -4.15 -2.64 -1.12
CA THR A 81 -3.34 -3.45 -0.20
C THR A 81 -2.12 -2.65 0.24
N SER A 82 -1.61 -2.92 1.44
CA SER A 82 -0.33 -2.37 1.91
C SER A 82 0.71 -3.47 2.09
N THR A 83 1.98 -3.13 1.94
CA THR A 83 3.15 -3.99 2.20
C THR A 83 4.15 -3.21 3.05
N ASP A 84 4.69 -3.83 4.10
CA ASP A 84 5.68 -3.21 5.00
C ASP A 84 6.91 -2.70 4.25
N ALA A 85 7.62 -1.78 4.89
CA ALA A 85 8.85 -1.16 4.39
C ALA A 85 10.05 -2.13 4.37
#